data_AF-A0A1Y2A3V7-F1
#
_entry.id   AF-A0A1Y2A3V7-F1
#
_cell.length_a   1.000
_cell.length_b   1.000
_cell.length_c   1.000
_cell.angle_alpha   90.00
_cell.angle_beta   90.00
_cell.angle_gamma   90.00
#
_symmetry.space_group_name_H-M   'P 1'
#
loop_
_entity.id
_entity.type
_entity.pdbx_description
1 polymer ?
#
loop_
_entity_poly.entity_id
_entity_poly.type
_entity_poly.pdbx_seq_one_letter_code
_entity_poly.pdbx_strand_id
1 'polypeptide(L)'
;MEDNIEIEISETNRGNEQIIINKKHKFNFSFQRKDKSKIYRCTEYKTLNKCKSLIILSDKKEVLKYESLHNHLEIEIDVSISVTKHKIKEEIKKNSIPMDIKPKHIFNAVSQEMGLICPEYSTIRSQILRNINK
;
A
#
# COMPACT_ATOMS: atom_id res chain seq x y z
N MET A 1 5.28 27.48 -6.60
CA MET A 1 6.09 26.29 -6.33
C MET A 1 5.29 25.12 -6.86
N GLU A 2 5.79 24.44 -7.88
CA GLU A 2 5.19 23.17 -8.31
C GLU A 2 5.44 22.17 -7.18
N ASP A 3 4.38 21.76 -6.50
CA ASP A 3 4.47 20.69 -5.52
C ASP A 3 4.94 19.44 -6.27
N ASN A 4 6.19 19.02 -6.02
CA ASN A 4 6.71 17.79 -6.57
C ASN A 4 5.90 16.62 -5.99
N ILE A 5 4.97 16.09 -6.78
CA ILE A 5 4.13 14.96 -6.39
C ILE A 5 5.00 13.71 -6.40
N GLU A 6 5.31 13.17 -5.22
CA GLU A 6 6.00 11.88 -5.07
C GLU A 6 4.97 10.75 -5.22
N ILE A 7 5.17 9.89 -6.23
CA ILE A 7 4.29 8.74 -6.48
C ILE A 7 5.07 7.46 -6.26
N GLU A 8 4.61 6.65 -5.31
CA GLU A 8 5.10 5.29 -5.10
C GLU A 8 4.08 4.28 -5.61
N ILE A 9 4.55 3.27 -6.34
CA ILE A 9 3.71 2.16 -6.82
C ILE A 9 3.70 1.06 -5.76
N SER A 10 2.52 0.50 -5.53
CA SER A 10 2.31 -0.61 -4.61
C SER A 10 1.26 -1.58 -5.19
N GLU A 11 0.98 -2.62 -4.44
CA GLU A 11 -0.06 -3.58 -4.76
C GLU A 11 -0.94 -3.80 -3.54
N THR A 12 -2.24 -3.92 -3.78
CA THR A 12 -3.17 -4.39 -2.76
C THR A 12 -2.85 -5.83 -2.36
N ASN A 13 -3.38 -6.29 -1.22
CA ASN A 13 -3.23 -7.70 -0.80
C ASN A 13 -3.77 -8.71 -1.84
N ARG A 14 -4.63 -8.27 -2.76
CA ARG A 14 -5.20 -9.08 -3.86
C ARG A 14 -4.36 -9.03 -5.15
N GLY A 15 -3.22 -8.33 -5.15
CA GLY A 15 -2.36 -8.17 -6.34
C GLY A 15 -2.80 -7.07 -7.31
N ASN A 16 -3.83 -6.30 -6.98
CA ASN A 16 -4.26 -5.17 -7.83
C ASN A 16 -3.33 -3.97 -7.66
N GLU A 17 -3.08 -3.25 -8.76
CA GLU A 17 -2.26 -2.04 -8.81
C GLU A 17 -2.81 -0.95 -7.88
N GLN A 18 -1.91 -0.37 -7.09
CA GLN A 18 -2.17 0.72 -6.16
C GLN A 18 -1.06 1.75 -6.28
N ILE A 19 -1.37 3.02 -5.99
CA ILE A 19 -0.37 4.07 -5.87
C ILE A 19 -0.54 4.82 -4.56
N ILE A 20 0.57 5.39 -4.11
CA ILE A 20 0.65 6.19 -2.90
C ILE A 20 1.20 7.56 -3.31
N ILE A 21 0.50 8.61 -2.90
CA ILE A 21 0.89 9.98 -3.18
C ILE A 21 1.42 10.64 -1.91
N ASN A 22 2.62 11.20 -2.00
CA ASN A 22 3.30 11.96 -0.94
C ASN A 22 3.34 11.23 0.41
N LYS A 23 3.34 9.89 0.40
CA LYS A 23 3.23 9.03 1.59
C LYS A 23 2.01 9.32 2.49
N LYS A 24 1.02 10.07 2.00
CA LYS A 24 -0.16 10.53 2.75
C LYS A 24 -1.43 9.78 2.39
N HIS A 25 -1.60 9.48 1.11
CA HIS A 25 -2.86 8.99 0.56
C HIS A 25 -2.67 7.77 -0.34
N LYS A 26 -3.56 6.80 -0.19
CA LYS A 26 -3.63 5.59 -1.02
C LYS A 26 -4.69 5.73 -2.10
N PHE A 27 -4.35 5.32 -3.32
CA PHE A 27 -5.26 5.29 -4.45
C PHE A 27 -5.23 3.92 -5.12
N ASN A 28 -6.42 3.34 -5.34
CA ASN A 28 -6.55 2.10 -6.08
C ASN A 28 -6.72 2.39 -7.56
N PHE A 29 -6.14 1.55 -8.41
CA PHE A 29 -6.47 1.55 -9.82
C PHE A 29 -7.98 1.37 -10.02
N SER A 30 -8.55 2.20 -10.91
CA SER A 30 -9.97 2.14 -11.24
C SER A 30 -10.19 1.57 -12.63
N PHE A 31 -9.69 2.23 -13.67
CA PHE A 31 -9.78 1.75 -15.05
C PHE A 31 -8.79 2.50 -15.96
N GLN A 32 -8.57 1.95 -17.15
CA GLN A 32 -7.75 2.54 -18.19
C GLN A 32 -8.63 3.16 -19.29
N ARG A 33 -8.25 4.34 -19.77
CA ARG A 33 -8.90 5.06 -20.88
C ARG A 33 -8.39 4.58 -22.24
N LYS A 34 -9.05 5.02 -23.31
CA LYS A 34 -8.68 4.69 -24.71
C LYS A 34 -7.28 5.19 -25.09
N ASP A 35 -6.86 6.32 -24.53
CA ASP A 35 -5.53 6.92 -24.69
C ASP A 35 -4.45 6.25 -23.81
N LYS A 36 -4.77 5.09 -23.23
CA LYS A 36 -3.97 4.31 -22.27
C LYS A 36 -3.72 4.97 -20.92
N SER A 37 -4.23 6.20 -20.68
CA SER A 37 -4.12 6.82 -19.37
C SER A 37 -4.86 6.00 -18.30
N LYS A 38 -4.27 5.91 -17.12
CA LYS A 38 -4.81 5.14 -15.99
C LYS A 38 -5.42 6.09 -14.97
N ILE A 39 -6.63 5.76 -14.51
CA ILE A 39 -7.33 6.51 -13.48
C ILE A 39 -7.23 5.75 -12.16
N TYR A 40 -6.81 6.46 -11.12
CA TYR A 40 -6.75 5.96 -9.76
C TYR A 40 -7.67 6.78 -8.86
N ARG A 41 -8.37 6.12 -7.95
CA ARG A 41 -9.30 6.74 -7.00
C ARG A 41 -8.84 6.49 -5.57
N CYS A 42 -8.98 7.49 -4.71
CA CYS A 42 -8.64 7.35 -3.31
C CYS A 42 -9.35 6.14 -2.70
N THR A 43 -8.69 5.37 -1.82
CA THR A 43 -9.27 4.18 -1.18
C THR A 43 -10.55 4.46 -0.41
N GLU A 44 -10.72 5.68 0.08
CA GLU A 44 -11.87 6.17 0.85
C GLU A 44 -13.10 6.55 -0.01
N TYR A 45 -13.05 6.37 -1.34
CA TYR A 45 -14.17 6.76 -2.22
C TYR A 45 -15.46 5.97 -1.99
N LYS A 46 -15.34 4.72 -1.49
CA LYS A 46 -16.46 3.81 -1.20
C LYS A 46 -16.82 3.75 0.29
N THR A 47 -16.06 4.41 1.15
CA THR A 47 -16.32 4.42 2.59
C THR A 47 -17.35 5.51 2.92
N LEU A 48 -17.66 5.69 4.22
CA LEU A 48 -18.53 6.79 4.67
C LEU A 48 -18.00 8.16 4.27
N ASN A 49 -16.68 8.29 4.09
CA ASN A 49 -16.06 9.52 3.62
C ASN A 49 -16.52 9.88 2.20
N LYS A 50 -16.80 8.90 1.32
CA LYS A 50 -17.16 9.15 -0.09
C LYS A 50 -16.18 10.10 -0.79
N CYS A 51 -14.89 9.90 -0.51
CA CYS A 51 -13.82 10.77 -1.00
C CYS A 51 -13.84 10.88 -2.53
N LYS A 52 -13.72 12.10 -3.05
CA LYS A 52 -13.77 12.39 -4.49
C LYS A 52 -12.39 12.54 -5.13
N SER A 53 -11.33 12.42 -4.33
CA SER A 53 -9.96 12.56 -4.81
C SER A 53 -9.61 11.50 -5.84
N LEU A 54 -9.04 11.94 -6.96
CA LEU A 54 -8.61 11.10 -8.07
C LEU A 54 -7.34 11.65 -8.74
N ILE A 55 -6.59 10.75 -9.37
CA ILE A 55 -5.43 11.09 -10.18
C ILE A 55 -5.46 10.31 -11.49
N ILE A 56 -5.00 10.96 -12.55
CA ILE A 56 -4.87 10.40 -13.89
C ILE A 56 -3.39 10.40 -14.26
N LEU A 57 -2.85 9.22 -14.53
CA LEU A 57 -1.48 9.02 -14.97
C LEU A 57 -1.43 8.68 -16.46
N SER A 58 -0.45 9.21 -17.17
CA SER A 58 -0.14 8.81 -18.54
C SER A 58 0.40 7.37 -18.57
N ASP A 59 0.53 6.78 -19.76
CA ASP A 59 1.18 5.47 -19.94
C ASP A 59 2.65 5.51 -19.46
N LYS A 60 3.29 6.68 -19.52
CA LYS A 60 4.63 6.95 -18.99
C LYS A 60 4.65 7.27 -17.49
N LYS A 61 3.52 7.13 -16.79
CA LYS A 61 3.33 7.42 -15.37
C LYS A 61 3.51 8.89 -14.98
N GLU A 62 3.37 9.81 -15.95
CA GLU A 62 3.36 11.25 -15.69
C GLU A 62 1.97 11.69 -15.21
N VAL A 63 1.91 12.64 -14.29
CA VAL A 63 0.64 13.16 -13.79
C VAL A 63 -0.01 14.04 -14.86
N LEU A 64 -1.09 13.55 -15.46
CA LEU A 64 -1.90 14.32 -16.41
C LEU A 64 -2.88 15.24 -15.69
N LYS A 65 -3.43 14.76 -14.56
CA LYS A 65 -4.38 15.50 -13.74
C LYS A 65 -4.40 14.93 -12.32
N TYR A 66 -4.40 15.81 -11.33
CA TYR A 66 -4.60 15.42 -9.93
C TYR A 66 -5.67 16.31 -9.29
N GLU A 67 -6.78 15.71 -8.86
CA GLU A 67 -7.85 16.38 -8.11
C GLU A 67 -7.75 15.98 -6.63
N SER A 68 -7.05 16.77 -5.84
CA SER A 68 -6.79 16.50 -4.41
C SER A 68 -7.98 16.85 -3.49
N LEU A 69 -9.17 16.35 -3.80
CA LEU A 69 -10.41 16.61 -3.05
C LEU A 69 -10.62 15.58 -1.93
N HIS A 70 -9.71 15.59 -0.95
CA HIS A 70 -9.80 14.75 0.24
C HIS A 70 -10.71 15.40 1.29
N ASN A 71 -11.58 14.59 1.89
CA ASN A 71 -12.48 14.98 2.98
C ASN A 71 -12.28 14.11 4.23
N HIS A 72 -11.12 13.49 4.32
CA HIS A 72 -10.68 12.65 5.43
C HIS A 72 -9.24 13.02 5.76
N LEU A 73 -8.78 12.61 6.94
CA LEU A 73 -7.42 12.87 7.39
C LEU A 73 -6.40 12.05 6.57
N GLU A 74 -5.18 12.58 6.53
CA GLU A 74 -4.01 11.89 6.00
C GLU A 74 -3.71 10.66 6.87
N ILE A 75 -3.29 9.56 6.26
CA ILE A 75 -3.09 8.29 6.96
C ILE A 75 -1.62 7.85 6.86
N GLU A 76 -0.71 8.80 7.08
CA GLU A 76 0.74 8.67 6.82
C GLU A 76 1.38 7.42 7.45
N ILE A 77 0.96 7.08 8.68
CA ILE A 77 1.47 5.90 9.41
C ILE A 77 1.04 4.60 8.72
N ASP A 78 -0.25 4.43 8.42
CA ASP A 78 -0.76 3.25 7.71
C ASP A 78 -0.19 3.11 6.30
N VAL A 79 0.05 4.24 5.64
CA VAL A 79 0.67 4.30 4.31
C VAL A 79 2.10 3.78 4.41
N SER A 80 2.89 4.29 5.36
CA SER A 80 4.29 3.89 5.59
C SER A 80 4.42 2.40 5.93
N ILE A 81 3.51 1.86 6.76
CA ILE A 81 3.43 0.43 7.06
C ILE A 81 3.16 -0.38 5.78
N SER A 82 2.23 0.08 4.94
CA SER A 82 1.88 -0.59 3.68
C SER A 82 3.04 -0.63 2.69
N VAL A 83 3.77 0.47 2.52
CA VAL A 83 4.97 0.55 1.66
C VAL A 83 6.04 -0.43 2.15
N THR A 84 6.33 -0.40 3.44
CA THR A 84 7.36 -1.26 4.05
C THR A 84 7.01 -2.74 3.88
N LYS A 85 5.75 -3.11 4.12
CA LYS A 85 5.25 -4.47 3.91
C LYS A 85 5.41 -4.91 2.45
N HIS A 86 5.12 -4.04 1.49
CA HIS A 86 5.28 -4.33 0.07
C HIS A 86 6.75 -4.55 -0.30
N LYS A 87 7.66 -3.67 0.15
CA LYS A 87 9.11 -3.81 -0.08
C LYS A 87 9.65 -5.14 0.46
N ILE A 88 9.29 -5.50 1.69
CA ILE A 88 9.69 -6.79 2.30
C ILE A 88 9.17 -7.98 1.45
N LYS A 89 7.91 -7.91 0.98
CA LYS A 89 7.33 -8.98 0.15
C LYS A 89 8.07 -9.14 -1.18
N GLU A 90 8.38 -8.04 -1.85
CA GLU A 90 9.13 -8.07 -3.11
C GLU A 90 10.56 -8.59 -2.92
N GLU A 91 11.21 -8.20 -1.82
CA GLU A 91 12.55 -8.68 -1.49
C GLU A 91 12.55 -10.20 -1.20
N ILE A 92 11.53 -10.70 -0.49
CA ILE A 92 11.34 -12.14 -0.28
C ILE A 92 11.15 -12.87 -1.62
N LYS A 93 10.28 -12.36 -2.51
CA LYS A 93 10.04 -12.97 -3.83
C LYS A 93 11.31 -13.07 -4.68
N LYS A 94 12.14 -12.01 -4.68
CA LYS A 94 13.40 -11.98 -5.44
C LYS A 94 14.42 -12.98 -4.91
N ASN A 95 14.47 -13.17 -3.59
CA ASN A 95 15.43 -14.06 -2.94
C ASN A 95 14.94 -15.51 -2.80
N SER A 96 13.65 -15.78 -3.04
CA SER A 96 13.12 -17.14 -3.01
C SER A 96 13.35 -17.90 -4.33
N ILE A 97 14.40 -18.72 -4.36
CA ILE A 97 14.44 -20.02 -5.09
C ILE A 97 13.19 -20.82 -4.67
N PRO A 98 12.59 -21.75 -5.47
CA PRO A 98 11.39 -22.49 -5.10
C PRO A 98 11.57 -23.20 -3.77
N MET A 99 11.19 -22.52 -2.70
CA MET A 99 11.35 -22.99 -1.34
C MET A 99 10.08 -23.76 -1.02
N ASP A 100 10.22 -25.07 -0.95
CA ASP A 100 9.34 -25.99 -0.19
C ASP A 100 9.26 -25.65 1.32
N ILE A 101 9.65 -24.44 1.72
CA ILE A 101 9.57 -23.95 3.09
C ILE A 101 8.24 -23.23 3.26
N LYS A 102 7.37 -23.82 4.07
CA LYS A 102 6.05 -23.29 4.40
C LYS A 102 6.16 -21.81 4.84
N PRO A 103 5.38 -20.89 4.26
CA PRO A 103 5.37 -19.46 4.60
C PRO A 103 5.23 -19.17 6.09
N LYS A 104 4.59 -20.07 6.85
CA LYS A 104 4.45 -20.01 8.31
C LYS A 104 5.79 -20.02 9.04
N HIS A 105 6.78 -20.78 8.58
CA HIS A 105 8.10 -20.84 9.19
C HIS A 105 8.89 -19.55 8.95
N ILE A 106 8.85 -19.03 7.72
CA ILE A 106 9.49 -17.76 7.37
C ILE A 106 8.89 -16.61 8.17
N PHE A 107 7.55 -16.52 8.23
CA PHE A 107 6.87 -15.51 9.03
C PHE A 107 7.23 -15.60 10.52
N ASN A 108 7.29 -16.80 11.08
CA ASN A 108 7.64 -16.98 12.49
C ASN A 108 9.08 -16.55 12.80
N ALA A 109 10.04 -16.85 11.92
CA ALA A 109 11.44 -16.45 12.08
C ALA A 109 11.58 -14.92 12.01
N VAL A 110 11.00 -14.29 10.98
CA VAL A 110 11.00 -12.82 10.82
C VAL A 110 10.28 -12.14 11.98
N SER A 111 9.16 -12.71 12.45
CA SER A 111 8.41 -12.18 13.58
C SER A 111 9.17 -12.30 14.91
N GLN A 112 10.03 -13.30 15.09
CA GLN A 112 10.88 -13.41 16.27
C GLN A 112 11.96 -12.34 16.25
N GLU A 113 12.63 -12.17 15.11
CA GLU A 113 13.66 -11.15 14.91
C GLU A 113 13.11 -9.73 15.09
N MET A 114 11.94 -9.43 14.52
CA MET A 114 11.26 -8.15 14.72
C MET A 114 10.86 -7.88 16.18
N GLY A 115 10.51 -8.93 16.94
CA GLY A 115 10.19 -8.81 18.36
C GLY A 115 11.39 -8.45 19.23
N LEU A 116 12.62 -8.73 18.75
CA LEU A 116 13.86 -8.32 19.42
C LEU A 116 14.20 -6.85 19.15
N ILE A 117 13.82 -6.33 17.97
CA ILE A 117 14.13 -4.96 17.53
C ILE A 117 13.06 -3.96 18.02
N CYS A 118 11.80 -4.38 18.10
CA CYS A 118 10.68 -3.52 18.51
C CYS A 118 9.84 -4.23 19.58
N PRO A 119 9.93 -3.83 20.86
CA PRO A 119 9.16 -4.42 21.96
C PRO A 119 7.65 -4.35 21.72
N GLU A 120 7.18 -3.27 21.09
CA GLU A 120 5.77 -3.00 20.78
C GLU A 120 5.21 -3.95 19.71
N TYR A 121 6.09 -4.55 18.89
CA TYR A 121 5.71 -5.50 17.83
C TYR A 121 4.98 -6.72 18.40
N SER A 122 5.36 -7.18 19.60
CA SER A 122 4.68 -8.28 20.30
C SER A 122 3.20 -7.99 20.56
N THR A 123 2.87 -6.74 20.87
CA THR A 123 1.52 -6.26 21.16
C THR A 123 0.73 -6.11 19.86
N ILE A 124 1.34 -5.54 18.83
CA ILE A 124 0.76 -5.40 17.48
C ILE A 124 0.45 -6.78 16.88
N ARG A 125 1.38 -7.74 16.99
CA ARG A 125 1.19 -9.13 16.55
C ARG A 125 0.00 -9.79 17.25
N SER A 126 -0.12 -9.58 18.57
CA SER A 126 -1.20 -10.14 19.38
C SER A 126 -2.58 -9.56 19.05
N GLN A 127 -2.64 -8.31 18.58
CA GLN A 127 -3.87 -7.68 18.09
C GLN A 127 -4.26 -8.20 16.71
N ILE A 128 -3.29 -8.37 15.81
CA ILE A 128 -3.51 -8.93 14.46
C ILE A 128 -4.04 -10.37 14.55
N LEU A 129 -3.43 -11.22 15.38
CA LEU A 129 -3.87 -12.62 15.55
C LEU A 129 -5.29 -12.73 16.13
N ARG A 130 -5.66 -11.83 17.06
CA ARG A 130 -7.02 -11.79 17.62
C ARG A 130 -8.09 -11.40 16.61
N ASN A 131 -7.76 -10.57 15.62
CA ASN A 131 -8.69 -10.17 14.56
C ASN A 131 -8.81 -11.22 13.44
N ILE A 132 -7.86 -12.14 13.31
CA ILE A 132 -7.91 -13.22 12.29
C ILE A 132 -8.76 -14.41 12.77
N ASN A 133 -8.80 -14.67 14.08
CA ASN A 133 -9.53 -15.79 14.67
C ASN A 133 -10.97 -15.43 15.11
N LYS A 134 -11.48 -14.28 14.68
CA LYS A 134 -12.85 -13.81 14.91
C LYS A 134 -13.62 -13.84 13.60
#